data_AF-A0A8J5CML1-F1
#
_entry.id   AF-A0A8J5CML1-F1
#
_cell.length_a   1.000
_cell.length_b   1.000
_cell.length_c   1.000
_cell.angle_alpha   90.00
_cell.angle_beta   90.00
_cell.angle_gamma   90.00
#
_symmetry.space_group_name_H-M   'P 1'
#
loop_
_entity.id
_entity.type
_entity.pdbx_description
1 polymer ?
#
loop_
_entity_poly.entity_id
_entity_poly.type
_entity_poly.pdbx_seq_one_letter_code
_entity_poly.pdbx_strand_id
1 'polypeptide(L)'
;MLAVSGRAYQAALVLFDVIHRVALESALDAESVRRAVTQMIFPRGSNPDDSPLHVLCYNDTCSFTWTGAEHINQDIFECRTCGLTGSLCCCTECARVCHKGHDCKLKKTSPTAYCDCWEKCKCKALKSGHQTARFDLLSRLITETDLVNIANGRGENLLLFLVQTVGRQVTEQKQWSRSRSTSSARKNTCRS
;
A
#
# COMPACT_ATOMS: atom_id res chain seq x y z
N MET A 1 1.49 13.85 1.91
CA MET A 1 0.11 14.04 2.43
C MET A 1 -0.25 13.01 3.50
N LEU A 2 -0.20 13.37 4.80
CA LEU A 2 -0.36 12.42 5.92
C LEU A 2 -1.71 11.67 5.92
N ALA A 3 -2.79 12.31 5.47
CA ALA A 3 -4.11 11.69 5.38
C ALA A 3 -4.11 10.43 4.49
N VAL A 4 -3.31 10.41 3.42
CA VAL A 4 -3.16 9.23 2.55
C VAL A 4 -2.41 8.11 3.28
N SER A 5 -1.31 8.42 3.96
CA SER A 5 -0.54 7.44 4.76
C SER A 5 -1.38 6.84 5.89
N GLY A 6 -2.32 7.63 6.45
CA GLY A 6 -3.28 7.19 7.46
C GLY A 6 -4.55 6.52 6.91
N ARG A 7 -4.69 6.37 5.59
CA ARG A 7 -5.88 5.81 4.91
C ARG A 7 -7.18 6.60 5.19
N ALA A 8 -7.04 7.87 5.56
CA ALA A 8 -8.13 8.81 5.78
C ALA A 8 -8.49 9.51 4.45
N TYR A 9 -8.93 8.75 3.45
CA TYR A 9 -9.08 9.24 2.07
C TYR A 9 -10.12 10.36 1.92
N GLN A 10 -11.20 10.33 2.70
CA GLN A 10 -12.18 11.43 2.72
C GLN A 10 -11.55 12.74 3.20
N ALA A 11 -10.73 12.69 4.27
CA ALA A 11 -10.00 13.87 4.73
C ALA A 11 -8.96 14.32 3.70
N ALA A 12 -8.31 13.38 3.00
CA ALA A 12 -7.38 13.70 1.93
C ALA A 12 -8.06 14.41 0.74
N LEU A 13 -9.29 14.03 0.37
CA LEU A 13 -10.09 14.72 -0.65
C LEU A 13 -10.41 16.16 -0.23
N VAL A 14 -10.86 16.37 1.01
CA VAL A 14 -11.13 17.73 1.54
C VAL A 14 -9.86 18.59 1.50
N LEU A 15 -8.72 18.05 1.92
CA LEU A 15 -7.44 18.76 1.83
C LEU A 15 -7.07 19.08 0.38
N PHE A 16 -7.30 18.14 -0.53
CA PHE A 16 -7.01 18.31 -1.95
C PHE A 16 -7.91 19.39 -2.58
N ASP A 17 -9.20 19.46 -2.24
CA ASP A 17 -10.12 20.52 -2.69
C ASP A 17 -9.67 21.91 -2.25
N VAL A 18 -9.23 22.04 -1.00
CA VAL A 18 -8.71 23.31 -0.47
C VAL A 18 -7.45 23.72 -1.21
N ILE A 19 -6.51 22.79 -1.41
CA ILE A 19 -5.26 23.04 -2.15
C ILE A 19 -5.56 23.47 -3.59
N HIS A 20 -6.48 22.78 -4.27
CA HIS A 20 -6.86 23.11 -5.64
C HIS A 20 -7.49 24.50 -5.72
N ARG A 21 -8.34 24.88 -4.76
CA ARG A 21 -8.94 26.23 -4.70
C ARG A 21 -7.88 27.32 -4.53
N VAL A 22 -6.94 27.14 -3.61
CA VAL A 22 -5.84 28.09 -3.38
C VAL A 22 -4.95 28.21 -4.62
N ALA A 23 -4.69 27.11 -5.32
CA ALA A 23 -3.92 27.12 -6.55
C ALA A 23 -4.63 27.90 -7.68
N LEU A 24 -5.96 27.78 -7.79
CA LEU A 24 -6.76 28.53 -8.77
C LEU A 24 -6.72 30.04 -8.53
N GLU A 25 -6.66 30.49 -7.28
CA GLU A 25 -6.57 31.92 -6.96
C GLU A 25 -5.23 32.55 -7.39
N SER A 26 -4.19 31.74 -7.55
CA SER A 26 -2.81 32.21 -7.76
C SER A 26 -2.26 31.94 -9.17
N ALA A 27 -2.91 31.07 -9.96
CA ALA A 27 -2.38 30.59 -11.24
C ALA A 27 -3.12 31.19 -12.44
N LEU A 28 -2.38 31.43 -13.53
CA LEU A 28 -2.89 32.07 -14.75
C LEU A 28 -3.57 31.10 -15.72
N ASP A 29 -3.17 29.82 -15.69
CA ASP A 29 -3.64 28.78 -16.60
C ASP A 29 -3.71 27.41 -15.90
N ALA A 30 -4.39 26.44 -16.54
CA ALA A 30 -4.60 25.11 -15.99
C ALA A 30 -3.29 24.35 -15.70
N GLU A 31 -2.25 24.57 -16.52
CA GLU A 31 -0.95 23.94 -16.33
C GLU A 31 -0.26 24.45 -15.06
N SER A 32 -0.34 25.76 -14.84
CA SER A 32 0.20 26.42 -13.65
C SER A 32 -0.57 26.01 -12.39
N VAL A 33 -1.88 25.76 -12.49
CA VAL A 33 -2.67 25.14 -11.40
C VAL A 33 -2.14 23.75 -11.08
N ARG A 34 -2.02 22.85 -12.08
CA ARG A 34 -1.50 21.48 -11.87
C ARG A 34 -0.14 21.47 -11.20
N ARG A 35 0.77 22.33 -11.67
CA ARG A 35 2.10 22.49 -11.09
C ARG A 35 2.05 23.01 -9.66
N ALA A 36 1.22 24.01 -9.38
CA ALA A 36 1.05 24.58 -8.03
C ALA A 36 0.47 23.54 -7.05
N VAL A 37 -0.60 22.84 -7.44
CA VAL A 37 -1.19 21.73 -6.66
C VAL A 37 -0.14 20.67 -6.36
N THR A 38 0.62 20.24 -7.38
CA THR A 38 1.70 19.26 -7.23
C THR A 38 2.74 19.71 -6.19
N GLN A 39 3.19 20.97 -6.24
CA GLN A 39 4.15 21.51 -5.28
C GLN A 39 3.59 21.64 -3.86
N MET A 40 2.30 21.90 -3.69
CA MET A 40 1.66 21.98 -2.38
C MET A 40 1.50 20.59 -1.72
N ILE A 41 1.18 19.55 -2.49
CA ILE A 41 1.00 18.17 -1.96
C ILE A 41 2.30 17.39 -1.85
N PHE A 42 3.27 17.68 -2.72
CA PHE A 42 4.56 16.98 -2.84
C PHE A 42 5.67 17.99 -3.22
N PRO A 43 6.16 18.77 -2.25
CA PRO A 43 7.17 19.80 -2.48
C PRO A 43 8.49 19.23 -3.03
N ARG A 44 9.23 20.06 -3.77
CA ARG A 44 10.61 19.73 -4.20
C ARG A 44 11.47 19.32 -3.02
N GLY A 45 12.27 18.26 -3.20
CA GLY A 45 13.12 17.69 -2.16
C GLY A 45 12.42 16.68 -1.24
N SER A 46 11.11 16.46 -1.42
CA SER A 46 10.40 15.35 -0.75
C SER A 46 11.01 14.00 -1.14
N ASN A 47 11.00 13.05 -0.20
CA ASN A 47 11.43 11.69 -0.48
C ASN A 47 10.51 11.08 -1.58
N PRO A 48 11.07 10.51 -2.67
CA PRO A 48 10.29 9.89 -3.74
C PRO A 48 9.25 8.86 -3.27
N ASP A 49 9.55 8.11 -2.20
CA ASP A 49 8.64 7.09 -1.65
C ASP A 49 7.48 7.69 -0.84
N ASP A 50 7.49 8.99 -0.58
CA ASP A 50 6.41 9.74 0.06
C ASP A 50 5.42 10.37 -0.93
N SER A 51 5.59 10.12 -2.25
CA SER A 51 4.63 10.52 -3.27
C SER A 51 3.23 10.03 -2.90
N PRO A 52 2.24 10.93 -2.70
CA PRO A 52 0.92 10.51 -2.24
C PRO A 52 0.21 9.60 -3.25
N LEU A 53 0.53 9.73 -4.54
CA LEU A 53 0.05 8.83 -5.58
C LEU A 53 0.56 7.40 -5.38
N HIS A 54 1.88 7.23 -5.19
CA HIS A 54 2.47 5.91 -4.92
C HIS A 54 1.97 5.33 -3.58
N VAL A 55 1.93 6.15 -2.53
CA VAL A 55 1.41 5.76 -1.21
C VAL A 55 -0.02 5.23 -1.32
N LEU A 56 -0.86 5.89 -2.12
CA LEU A 56 -2.21 5.43 -2.36
C LEU A 56 -2.26 4.09 -3.09
N CYS A 57 -1.33 3.83 -4.02
CA CYS A 57 -1.24 2.57 -4.76
C CYS A 57 -0.74 1.38 -3.93
N TYR A 58 0.17 1.56 -2.95
CA TYR A 58 0.61 0.46 -2.07
C TYR A 58 -0.16 0.35 -0.75
N ASN A 59 -1.19 1.17 -0.56
CA ASN A 59 -2.06 1.15 0.62
C ASN A 59 -3.04 -0.04 0.63
N ASP A 60 -2.58 -1.21 0.22
CA ASP A 60 -3.39 -2.43 0.27
C ASP A 60 -3.41 -3.04 1.66
N THR A 61 -4.31 -4.00 1.85
CA THR A 61 -4.50 -4.62 3.15
C THR A 61 -3.43 -5.67 3.42
N CYS A 62 -3.01 -5.75 4.69
CA CYS A 62 -2.16 -6.83 5.19
C CYS A 62 -2.71 -8.20 4.76
N SER A 63 -1.84 -9.11 4.30
CA SER A 63 -2.26 -10.47 3.91
C SER A 63 -3.04 -11.22 5.00
N PHE A 64 -2.75 -10.94 6.27
CA PHE A 64 -3.48 -11.49 7.42
C PHE A 64 -5.00 -11.23 7.37
N THR A 65 -5.47 -10.17 6.69
CA THR A 65 -6.92 -9.88 6.59
C THR A 65 -7.67 -10.92 5.78
N TRP A 66 -6.99 -11.71 4.94
CA TRP A 66 -7.61 -12.74 4.12
C TRP A 66 -7.03 -14.15 4.33
N THR A 67 -5.83 -14.29 4.90
CA THR A 67 -5.24 -15.59 5.29
C THR A 67 -5.51 -15.98 6.75
N GLY A 68 -5.71 -15.00 7.64
CA GLY A 68 -5.59 -15.24 9.09
C GLY A 68 -4.22 -15.84 9.42
N ALA A 69 -4.22 -16.82 10.33
CA ALA A 69 -3.01 -17.54 10.79
C ALA A 69 -2.62 -18.74 9.91
N GLU A 70 -3.17 -18.89 8.70
CA GLU A 70 -2.75 -19.95 7.78
C GLU A 70 -1.55 -19.49 6.94
N HIS A 71 -0.52 -20.33 6.88
CA HIS A 71 0.70 -20.05 6.11
C HIS A 71 0.43 -20.11 4.61
N ILE A 72 0.87 -19.09 3.88
CA ILE A 72 0.86 -19.05 2.41
C ILE A 72 2.25 -18.75 1.88
N ASN A 73 2.52 -19.14 0.65
CA ASN A 73 3.74 -18.72 -0.03
C ASN A 73 3.61 -17.26 -0.48
N GLN A 74 4.32 -16.37 0.21
CA GLN A 74 4.34 -14.91 0.00
C GLN A 74 5.72 -14.35 0.33
N ASP A 75 6.04 -13.18 -0.20
CA ASP A 75 7.24 -12.46 0.24
C ASP A 75 7.08 -12.03 1.71
N ILE A 76 8.09 -12.35 2.51
CA ILE A 76 8.12 -12.04 3.95
C ILE A 76 9.39 -11.29 4.33
N PHE A 77 9.24 -10.38 5.28
CA PHE A 77 10.28 -9.46 5.69
C PHE A 77 10.56 -9.58 7.18
N GLU A 78 11.84 -9.55 7.55
CA GLU A 78 12.28 -9.30 8.91
C GLU A 78 12.45 -7.81 9.13
N CYS A 79 12.08 -7.30 10.30
CA CYS A 79 12.28 -5.89 10.66
C CYS A 79 13.06 -5.81 11.97
N ARG A 80 14.35 -5.48 11.87
CA ARG A 80 15.27 -5.44 13.02
C ARG A 80 14.94 -4.29 13.97
N THR A 81 14.51 -3.16 13.42
CA THR A 81 14.06 -2.00 14.21
C THR A 81 12.88 -2.34 15.12
N CYS A 82 11.95 -3.20 14.68
CA CYS A 82 10.76 -3.59 15.46
C CYS A 82 10.92 -4.94 16.19
N GLY A 83 12.01 -5.67 15.99
CA GLY A 83 12.16 -7.02 16.51
C GLY A 83 11.25 -8.08 15.85
N LEU A 84 10.81 -7.87 14.61
CA LEU A 84 10.18 -8.92 13.79
C LEU A 84 11.28 -9.78 13.17
N THR A 85 11.93 -10.59 13.99
CA THR A 85 13.10 -11.42 13.62
C THR A 85 12.87 -12.88 14.03
N GLY A 86 13.74 -13.80 13.61
CA GLY A 86 13.62 -15.22 13.98
C GLY A 86 12.43 -15.88 13.29
N SER A 87 11.46 -16.38 14.06
CA SER A 87 10.21 -16.94 13.52
C SER A 87 9.20 -15.87 13.07
N LEU A 88 9.33 -14.64 13.56
CA LEU A 88 8.39 -13.56 13.22
C LEU A 88 8.72 -12.92 11.87
N CYS A 89 7.69 -12.49 11.16
CA CYS A 89 7.84 -11.75 9.91
C CYS A 89 6.65 -10.83 9.62
N CYS A 90 6.79 -9.97 8.60
CA CYS A 90 5.68 -9.21 8.05
C CYS A 90 5.59 -9.39 6.53
N CYS A 91 4.38 -9.25 5.99
CA CYS A 91 4.18 -9.28 4.54
C CYS A 91 4.63 -7.98 3.87
N THR A 92 4.73 -8.00 2.54
CA THR A 92 5.07 -6.84 1.69
C THR A 92 4.29 -5.57 2.07
N GLU A 93 3.00 -5.71 2.39
CA GLU A 93 2.10 -4.56 2.63
C GLU A 93 2.45 -3.90 3.97
N CYS A 94 2.79 -4.72 4.96
CA CYS A 94 3.23 -4.23 6.26
C CYS A 94 4.65 -3.66 6.20
N ALA A 95 5.55 -4.24 5.42
CA ALA A 95 6.88 -3.68 5.19
C ALA A 95 6.80 -2.26 4.62
N ARG A 96 5.89 -2.02 3.66
CA ARG A 96 5.70 -0.71 3.01
C ARG A 96 4.93 0.31 3.85
N VAL A 97 4.04 -0.14 4.75
CA VAL A 97 3.12 0.76 5.50
C VAL A 97 3.50 0.88 6.97
N CYS A 98 3.72 -0.23 7.66
CA CYS A 98 3.96 -0.25 9.11
C CYS A 98 5.43 -0.12 9.47
N HIS A 99 6.30 -0.65 8.61
CA HIS A 99 7.76 -0.65 8.80
C HIS A 99 8.48 0.21 7.77
N LYS A 100 7.78 1.19 7.20
CA LYS A 100 8.37 2.16 6.28
C LYS A 100 9.51 2.90 6.96
N GLY A 101 10.68 2.94 6.31
CA GLY A 101 11.87 3.62 6.83
C GLY A 101 12.60 2.87 7.95
N HIS A 102 12.22 1.63 8.26
CA HIS A 102 12.93 0.78 9.22
C HIS A 102 13.97 -0.12 8.52
N ASP A 103 14.85 -0.77 9.29
CA ASP A 103 15.73 -1.84 8.78
C ASP A 103 14.89 -3.11 8.54
N CYS A 104 14.17 -3.10 7.42
CA CYS A 104 13.25 -4.12 6.98
C CYS A 104 13.82 -4.82 5.74
N LYS A 105 14.04 -6.14 5.80
CA LYS A 105 14.72 -6.91 4.76
C LYS A 105 13.95 -8.17 4.41
N LEU A 106 13.92 -8.51 3.12
CA LEU A 106 13.32 -9.74 2.62
C LEU A 106 14.05 -10.95 3.20
N LYS A 107 13.31 -11.91 3.77
CA LYS A 107 13.88 -13.18 4.26
C LYS A 107 14.03 -14.14 3.08
N LYS A 108 15.24 -14.68 2.89
CA LYS A 108 15.56 -15.59 1.78
C LYS A 108 15.18 -17.05 2.06
N THR A 109 14.75 -17.37 3.28
CA THR A 109 14.45 -18.73 3.75
C THR A 109 12.99 -18.83 4.21
N SER A 110 12.35 -19.97 3.91
CA SER A 110 10.95 -20.28 4.30
C SER A 110 9.90 -19.31 3.74
N PRO A 111 9.48 -19.47 2.48
CA PRO A 111 8.57 -18.51 1.84
C PRO A 111 7.12 -18.67 2.31
N THR A 112 6.82 -19.71 3.09
CA THR A 112 5.48 -19.96 3.64
C THR A 112 5.34 -19.38 5.04
N ALA A 113 4.57 -18.32 5.20
CA ALA A 113 4.21 -17.76 6.52
C ALA A 113 2.89 -16.98 6.45
N TYR A 114 2.37 -16.56 7.60
CA TYR A 114 1.38 -15.50 7.72
C TYR A 114 2.07 -14.25 8.28
N CYS A 115 1.39 -13.09 8.25
CA CYS A 115 1.99 -11.84 8.72
C CYS A 115 1.83 -11.65 10.24
N ASP A 116 2.95 -11.46 10.95
CA ASP A 116 3.02 -11.21 12.41
C ASP A 116 3.13 -9.72 12.77
N CYS A 117 2.87 -8.80 11.83
CA CYS A 117 3.02 -7.35 12.06
C CYS A 117 2.31 -6.86 13.34
N TRP A 118 1.16 -7.46 13.65
CA TRP A 118 0.34 -7.16 14.82
C TRP A 118 1.00 -7.51 16.17
N GLU A 119 1.97 -8.44 16.19
CA GLU A 119 2.71 -8.83 17.41
C GLU A 119 3.65 -7.73 17.91
N LYS A 120 4.11 -6.85 17.01
CA LYS A 120 5.08 -5.78 17.35
C LYS A 120 4.50 -4.39 17.25
N CYS A 121 3.42 -4.18 16.49
CA CYS A 121 2.81 -2.86 16.36
C CYS A 121 1.32 -2.91 16.03
N LYS A 122 0.63 -1.79 16.20
CA LYS A 122 -0.74 -1.62 15.71
C LYS A 122 -0.72 -1.57 14.17
N CYS A 123 -0.93 -2.71 13.53
CA CYS A 123 -0.84 -2.84 12.08
C CYS A 123 -1.82 -1.88 11.37
N LYS A 124 -1.25 -0.87 10.71
CA LYS A 124 -1.99 0.15 9.94
C LYS A 124 -2.62 -0.43 8.66
N ALA A 125 -2.02 -1.50 8.13
CA ALA A 125 -2.49 -2.17 6.92
C ALA A 125 -3.68 -3.12 7.15
N LEU A 126 -4.17 -3.30 8.38
CA LEU A 126 -5.39 -4.08 8.61
C LEU A 126 -6.65 -3.40 8.07
N LYS A 127 -6.63 -2.07 7.95
CA LYS A 127 -7.77 -1.27 7.50
C LYS A 127 -7.59 -0.91 6.03
N SER A 128 -8.57 -1.20 5.19
CA SER A 128 -8.55 -0.81 3.77
C SER A 128 -8.84 0.69 3.57
N GLY A 129 -9.55 1.33 4.50
CA GLY A 129 -10.09 2.68 4.34
C GLY A 129 -11.32 2.74 3.44
N HIS A 130 -11.87 3.93 3.19
CA HIS A 130 -13.06 4.10 2.36
C HIS A 130 -12.70 3.96 0.87
N GLN A 131 -13.07 2.85 0.22
CA GLN A 131 -12.58 2.52 -1.13
C GLN A 131 -13.05 3.49 -2.22
N THR A 132 -14.30 3.97 -2.19
CA THR A 132 -14.78 4.96 -3.18
C THR A 132 -13.96 6.24 -3.12
N ALA A 133 -13.69 6.77 -1.91
CA ALA A 133 -12.83 7.94 -1.71
C ALA A 133 -11.37 7.68 -2.12
N ARG A 134 -10.87 6.46 -1.91
CA ARG A 134 -9.53 6.06 -2.38
C ARG A 134 -9.45 6.14 -3.90
N PHE A 135 -10.45 5.62 -4.59
CA PHE A 135 -10.53 5.62 -6.06
C PHE A 135 -10.71 7.03 -6.62
N ASP A 136 -11.58 7.83 -6.02
CA ASP A 136 -11.77 9.24 -6.39
C ASP A 136 -10.46 10.01 -6.25
N LEU A 137 -9.81 9.91 -5.08
CA LEU A 137 -8.51 10.56 -4.86
C LEU A 137 -7.42 10.06 -5.81
N LEU A 138 -7.38 8.76 -6.13
CA LEU A 138 -6.46 8.23 -7.14
C LEU A 138 -6.67 8.92 -8.49
N SER A 139 -7.92 8.98 -8.94
CA SER A 139 -8.29 9.56 -10.23
C SER A 139 -7.88 11.02 -10.30
N ARG A 140 -8.21 11.80 -9.26
CA ARG A 140 -7.85 13.22 -9.17
C ARG A 140 -6.35 13.45 -9.12
N LEU A 141 -5.60 12.66 -8.35
CA LEU A 141 -4.14 12.76 -8.34
C LEU A 141 -3.51 12.45 -9.70
N ILE A 142 -4.09 11.54 -10.49
CA ILE A 142 -3.61 11.22 -11.83
C ILE A 142 -3.93 12.36 -12.82
N THR A 143 -5.13 12.95 -12.76
CA THR A 143 -5.61 13.90 -13.78
C THR A 143 -5.27 15.36 -13.47
N GLU A 144 -5.21 15.72 -12.18
CA GLU A 144 -5.08 17.11 -11.71
C GLU A 144 -3.67 17.44 -11.18
N THR A 145 -2.70 16.52 -11.29
CA THR A 145 -1.33 16.73 -10.81
C THR A 145 -0.29 16.12 -11.76
N ASP A 146 0.98 16.47 -11.57
CA ASP A 146 2.11 15.91 -12.34
C ASP A 146 2.75 14.69 -11.68
N LEU A 147 2.16 14.16 -10.61
CA LEU A 147 2.75 13.07 -9.83
C LEU A 147 2.94 11.78 -10.62
N VAL A 148 2.15 11.55 -11.68
CA VAL A 148 2.28 10.37 -12.56
C VAL A 148 3.63 10.32 -13.28
N ASN A 149 4.27 11.48 -13.46
CA ASN A 149 5.55 11.61 -14.15
C ASN A 149 6.76 11.43 -13.21
N ILE A 150 6.53 11.26 -11.91
CA ILE A 150 7.58 11.15 -10.90
C ILE A 150 7.74 9.68 -10.49
N ALA A 151 8.93 9.11 -10.69
CA ALA A 151 9.23 7.76 -10.25
C ALA A 151 9.42 7.66 -8.73
N ASN A 152 9.20 6.48 -8.15
CA ASN A 152 9.49 6.20 -6.75
C ASN A 152 11.01 6.07 -6.46
N GLY A 153 11.39 5.80 -5.21
CA GLY A 153 12.79 5.69 -4.80
C GLY A 153 13.58 4.56 -5.47
N ARG A 154 12.89 3.60 -6.11
CA ARG A 154 13.46 2.49 -6.88
C ARG A 154 13.52 2.80 -8.39
N GLY A 155 13.14 4.00 -8.81
CA GLY A 155 13.06 4.38 -10.22
C GLY A 155 11.87 3.77 -10.96
N GLU A 156 10.88 3.21 -10.24
CA GLU A 156 9.69 2.65 -10.86
C GLU A 156 8.67 3.76 -11.11
N ASN A 157 8.16 3.84 -12.34
CA ASN A 157 6.97 4.64 -12.63
C ASN A 157 5.71 3.94 -12.10
N LEU A 158 4.61 4.70 -12.03
CA LEU A 158 3.35 4.22 -11.47
C LEU A 158 2.84 2.92 -12.11
N LEU A 159 2.90 2.84 -13.45
CA LEU A 159 2.39 1.67 -14.18
C LEU A 159 3.23 0.43 -13.91
N LEU A 160 4.56 0.56 -13.94
CA LEU A 160 5.48 -0.54 -13.61
C LEU A 160 5.25 -1.02 -12.18
N PHE A 161 5.12 -0.08 -11.24
CA PHE A 161 4.84 -0.37 -9.84
C PHE A 161 3.52 -1.16 -9.66
N LEU A 162 2.45 -0.73 -10.33
CA LEU A 162 1.13 -1.37 -10.27
C LEU A 162 1.14 -2.76 -10.89
N VAL A 163 1.75 -2.93 -12.07
CA VAL A 163 1.82 -4.23 -12.75
C VAL A 163 2.55 -5.26 -11.88
N GLN A 164 3.67 -4.90 -11.28
CA GLN A 164 4.41 -5.78 -10.38
C GLN A 164 3.61 -6.09 -9.10
N THR A 165 3.01 -5.07 -8.49
CA THR A 165 2.26 -5.24 -7.24
C THR A 165 1.02 -6.12 -7.43
N VAL A 166 0.22 -5.85 -8.46
CA VAL A 166 -0.98 -6.65 -8.78
C VAL A 166 -0.59 -8.06 -9.21
N GLY A 167 0.44 -8.23 -10.03
CA GLY A 167 0.91 -9.55 -10.45
C GLY A 167 1.32 -10.45 -9.27
N ARG A 168 2.03 -9.88 -8.29
CA ARG A 168 2.37 -10.56 -7.04
C ARG A 168 1.10 -10.92 -6.23
N GLN A 169 0.23 -9.95 -5.97
CA GLN A 169 -0.99 -10.16 -5.17
C GLN A 169 -1.91 -11.23 -5.77
N VAL A 170 -2.10 -11.20 -7.09
CA VAL A 170 -2.89 -12.22 -7.81
C VAL A 170 -2.30 -13.61 -7.60
N THR A 171 -0.98 -13.73 -7.61
CA THR A 171 -0.28 -15.00 -7.39
C THR A 171 -0.49 -15.50 -5.96
N GLU A 172 -0.31 -14.64 -4.95
CA GLU A 172 -0.51 -14.97 -3.53
C GLU A 172 -1.98 -15.37 -3.25
N GLN A 173 -2.95 -14.62 -3.77
CA GLN A 173 -4.39 -14.87 -3.54
C GLN A 173 -4.93 -16.11 -4.26
N LYS A 174 -4.44 -16.43 -5.47
CA LYS A 174 -4.84 -17.65 -6.20
C LYS A 174 -4.39 -18.92 -5.47
N GLN A 175 -3.25 -18.88 -4.79
CA GLN A 175 -2.77 -20.02 -4.01
C GLN A 175 -3.67 -20.28 -2.79
N TRP A 176 -4.08 -19.21 -2.12
CA TRP A 176 -5.02 -19.27 -1.01
C TRP A 176 -6.40 -19.83 -1.39
N SER A 177 -6.98 -19.38 -2.51
CA SER A 177 -8.30 -19.86 -2.93
C SER A 177 -8.32 -21.36 -3.19
N ARG A 178 -7.22 -21.92 -3.73
CA ARG A 178 -7.02 -23.36 -3.92
C ARG A 178 -6.88 -24.14 -2.60
N SER A 179 -6.24 -23.56 -1.59
CA SER A 179 -6.17 -24.16 -0.24
C SER A 179 -7.56 -24.28 0.39
N ARG A 180 -8.40 -23.24 0.26
CA ARG A 180 -9.78 -23.28 0.79
C ARG A 180 -10.68 -24.27 0.06
N SER A 181 -10.60 -24.38 -1.26
CA SER A 181 -11.44 -25.33 -2.01
C SER A 181 -11.11 -26.78 -1.67
N THR A 182 -9.83 -27.10 -1.47
CA THR A 182 -9.39 -28.44 -1.03
C THR A 182 -9.70 -28.71 0.45
N SER A 183 -9.61 -27.71 1.32
CA SER A 183 -9.96 -27.81 2.74
C SER A 183 -11.47 -28.00 2.98
N SER A 184 -12.31 -27.36 2.16
CA SER A 184 -13.76 -27.56 2.19
C SER A 184 -14.17 -28.95 1.70
N ALA A 185 -13.44 -29.51 0.73
CA ALA A 185 -13.67 -30.89 0.26
C ALA A 185 -13.30 -31.93 1.33
N ARG A 186 -12.23 -31.69 2.11
CA ARG A 186 -11.80 -32.58 3.21
C ARG A 186 -12.75 -32.60 4.41
N LYS A 187 -13.53 -31.55 4.64
CA LYS A 187 -14.53 -31.54 5.73
C LYS A 187 -15.77 -32.41 5.44
N ASN A 188 -15.98 -32.83 4.20
CA ASN A 188 -17.13 -33.67 3.81
C ASN A 188 -16.83 -35.18 3.78
N THR A 189 -15.61 -35.62 4.11
CA THR A 189 -15.20 -37.03 4.02
C THR A 189 -14.91 -37.70 5.37
N CYS A 190 -15.29 -37.07 6.49
CA CYS A 190 -15.18 -37.66 7.83
C CYS A 190 -16.49 -37.47 8.61
N ARG A 191 -17.54 -38.16 8.14
CA ARG A 191 -18.68 -38.60 8.96
C ARG A 191 -19.08 -39.99 8.48
N SER A 192 -18.54 -41.00 9.15
CA SER A 192 -19.01 -42.39 9.11
C SER A 192 -18.71 -42.99 10.47
#